data_AF-A0A397CSR3-F1
#
_entry.id   AF-A0A397CSR3-F1
#
_cell.length_a   1.000
_cell.length_b   1.000
_cell.length_c   1.000
_cell.angle_alpha   90.00
_cell.angle_beta   90.00
_cell.angle_gamma   90.00
#
_symmetry.space_group_name_H-M   'P 1'
#
loop_
_entity.id
_entity.type
_entity.pdbx_description
1 polymer ?
#
loop_
_entity_poly.entity_id
_entity_poly.type
_entity_poly.pdbx_seq_one_letter_code
_entity_poly.pdbx_strand_id
1 'polypeptide(L)'
;MPRPRSEILHRLLEHPKAQKLRWNKIEGPITLAKVVLILVNIGFIVAGSLLIWLGSKSRDGHWSDIFSTGTATDVSTVSAVVMALGASVILIALFGLTGAACRNRCLLTLYSIFVVVGLIIFVAIAVL
;
A
#
# COMPACT_ATOMS: atom_id res chain seq x y z
N MET A 1 -19.65 -20.96 54.05
CA MET A 1 -18.29 -20.51 53.67
C MET A 1 -18.34 -19.95 52.25
N PRO A 2 -18.10 -18.64 52.05
CA PRO A 2 -18.07 -18.04 50.72
C PRO A 2 -16.82 -18.48 49.95
N ARG A 3 -16.97 -18.82 48.66
CA ARG A 3 -15.84 -19.25 47.82
C ARG A 3 -14.92 -18.07 47.47
N PRO A 4 -13.60 -18.31 47.36
CA PRO A 4 -12.63 -17.28 46.99
C PRO A 4 -12.85 -16.78 45.55
N ARG A 5 -12.75 -15.46 45.37
CA ARG A 5 -13.09 -14.74 44.12
C ARG A 5 -12.31 -15.22 42.89
N SER A 6 -11.09 -15.73 43.08
CA SER A 6 -10.24 -16.29 42.02
C SER A 6 -10.82 -17.57 41.41
N GLU A 7 -11.47 -18.41 42.23
CA GLU A 7 -12.07 -19.67 41.78
C GLU A 7 -13.31 -19.42 40.90
N ILE A 8 -14.04 -18.33 41.19
CA ILE A 8 -15.21 -17.91 40.41
C ILE A 8 -14.79 -17.40 39.04
N LEU A 9 -13.72 -16.60 38.97
CA LEU A 9 -13.16 -16.11 37.71
C LEU A 9 -12.64 -17.23 36.81
N HIS A 10 -11.98 -18.24 37.40
CA HIS A 10 -11.47 -19.38 36.65
C HIS A 10 -12.62 -20.19 36.01
N ARG A 11 -13.69 -20.45 36.77
CA ARG A 11 -14.90 -21.13 36.25
C ARG A 11 -15.65 -20.32 35.21
N LEU A 12 -15.68 -19.00 35.35
CA LEU A 12 -16.28 -18.10 34.36
C LEU A 12 -15.48 -18.08 33.05
N LEU A 13 -14.15 -18.25 33.11
CA LEU A 13 -13.27 -18.34 31.94
C LEU A 13 -13.30 -19.70 31.25
N GLU A 14 -13.49 -20.79 32.00
CA GLU A 14 -13.66 -22.15 31.47
C GLU A 14 -15.03 -22.42 30.85
N HIS A 15 -16.00 -21.53 31.06
CA HIS A 15 -17.30 -21.69 30.42
C HIS A 15 -17.14 -21.68 28.89
N PRO A 16 -17.64 -22.71 28.18
CA PRO A 16 -17.47 -22.82 26.73
C PRO A 16 -18.05 -21.62 25.98
N LYS A 17 -19.06 -20.95 26.54
CA LYS A 17 -19.64 -19.71 26.01
C LYS A 17 -18.69 -18.50 26.13
N ALA A 18 -17.99 -18.36 27.26
CA ALA A 18 -17.02 -17.29 27.47
C ALA A 18 -15.76 -17.48 26.59
N GLN A 19 -15.34 -18.74 26.42
CA GLN A 19 -14.33 -19.15 25.47
C GLN A 19 -14.72 -18.78 24.03
N LYS A 20 -15.93 -19.15 23.60
CA LYS A 20 -16.44 -18.86 22.24
C LYS A 20 -16.57 -17.37 21.96
N LEU A 21 -17.04 -16.57 22.92
CA LEU A 21 -17.07 -15.10 22.82
C LEU A 21 -15.66 -14.49 22.72
N ARG A 22 -14.68 -15.06 23.45
CA ARG A 22 -13.30 -14.62 23.38
C ARG A 22 -12.70 -14.92 22.00
N TRP A 23 -12.87 -16.14 21.48
CA TRP A 23 -12.41 -16.52 20.15
C TRP A 23 -13.07 -15.71 19.03
N ASN A 24 -14.39 -15.54 19.05
CA ASN A 24 -15.13 -14.78 18.04
C ASN A 24 -14.79 -13.27 18.06
N LYS A 25 -14.19 -12.78 19.15
CA LYS A 25 -13.69 -11.41 19.27
C LYS A 25 -12.23 -11.28 18.82
N ILE A 26 -11.44 -12.34 18.93
CA ILE A 26 -10.07 -12.41 18.38
C ILE A 26 -10.12 -12.53 16.86
N GLU A 27 -11.13 -13.22 16.33
CA GLU A 27 -11.58 -13.16 14.94
C GLU A 27 -12.31 -11.84 14.69
N GLY A 28 -11.62 -10.72 14.91
CA GLY A 28 -12.15 -9.41 14.53
C GLY A 28 -12.52 -9.42 13.05
N PRO A 29 -13.69 -8.88 12.65
CA PRO A 29 -14.11 -8.91 11.27
C PRO A 29 -13.00 -8.29 10.41
N ILE A 30 -12.54 -9.03 9.39
CA ILE A 30 -11.69 -8.48 8.35
C ILE A 30 -12.52 -7.35 7.73
N THR A 31 -12.24 -6.12 8.11
CA THR A 31 -13.01 -5.00 7.62
C THR A 31 -12.72 -4.84 6.14
N LEU A 32 -13.75 -4.54 5.36
CA LEU A 32 -13.66 -4.26 3.92
C LEU A 32 -12.51 -3.28 3.62
N ALA A 33 -12.35 -2.28 4.49
CA ALA A 33 -11.22 -1.37 4.53
C ALA A 33 -9.84 -2.04 4.53
N LYS A 34 -9.60 -3.01 5.42
CA LYS A 34 -8.34 -3.74 5.51
C LYS A 34 -8.06 -4.58 4.27
N VAL A 35 -9.10 -5.17 3.68
CA VAL A 35 -8.97 -5.93 2.43
C VAL A 35 -8.58 -5.02 1.27
N VAL A 36 -9.28 -3.90 1.11
CA VAL A 36 -8.98 -2.91 0.05
C VAL A 36 -7.58 -2.33 0.25
N LEU A 37 -7.19 -2.01 1.48
CA LEU A 37 -5.83 -1.57 1.85
C LEU A 37 -4.76 -2.55 1.37
N ILE A 38 -4.95 -3.84 1.61
CA ILE A 38 -4.00 -4.89 1.21
C ILE A 38 -3.96 -5.00 -0.33
N LEU A 39 -5.11 -5.07 -0.99
CA LEU A 39 -5.18 -5.18 -2.46
C LEU A 39 -4.53 -3.99 -3.17
N VAL A 40 -4.81 -2.77 -2.70
CA VAL A 40 -4.27 -1.54 -3.29
C VAL A 40 -2.75 -1.45 -3.09
N ASN A 41 -2.22 -1.79 -1.91
CA ASN A 41 -0.77 -1.79 -1.69
C ASN A 41 -0.05 -2.82 -2.56
N ILE A 42 -0.62 -4.02 -2.75
CA ILE A 42 -0.08 -5.02 -3.69
C ILE A 42 -0.10 -4.48 -5.12
N GLY A 43 -1.22 -3.88 -5.54
CA GLY A 43 -1.34 -3.25 -6.86
C GLY A 43 -0.29 -2.16 -7.09
N PHE A 44 -0.01 -1.34 -6.08
CA PHE A 44 1.02 -0.31 -6.16
C PHE A 44 2.44 -0.86 -6.23
N ILE A 45 2.75 -1.95 -5.53
CA ILE A 45 4.05 -2.61 -5.64
C ILE A 45 4.25 -3.10 -7.07
N VAL A 46 3.25 -3.79 -7.63
CA VAL A 46 3.29 -4.29 -9.02
C VAL A 46 3.42 -3.14 -10.01
N ALA A 47 2.62 -2.08 -9.87
CA ALA A 47 2.67 -0.90 -10.73
C ALA A 47 4.01 -0.16 -10.63
N GLY A 48 4.56 0.02 -9.41
CA GLY A 48 5.87 0.60 -9.18
C GLY A 48 7.00 -0.21 -9.81
N SER A 49 6.95 -1.54 -9.70
CA SER A 49 7.91 -2.44 -10.35
C SER A 49 7.82 -2.36 -11.88
N LEU A 50 6.61 -2.27 -12.45
CA LEU A 50 6.40 -2.06 -13.88
C LEU A 50 6.95 -0.70 -14.35
N LEU A 51 6.77 0.36 -13.58
CA LEU A 51 7.33 1.69 -13.86
C LEU A 51 8.86 1.67 -13.85
N ILE A 52 9.48 1.01 -12.88
CA ILE A 52 10.94 0.84 -12.82
C ILE A 52 11.43 0.03 -14.03
N TRP A 53 10.73 -1.05 -14.38
CA TRP A 53 11.08 -1.89 -15.54
C TRP A 53 10.94 -1.14 -16.87
N LEU A 54 9.87 -0.36 -17.05
CA LEU A 54 9.70 0.49 -18.22
C LEU A 54 10.78 1.57 -18.28
N GLY A 55 11.10 2.20 -17.15
CA GLY A 55 12.17 3.18 -17.06
C GLY A 55 13.55 2.61 -17.42
N SER A 56 13.90 1.42 -16.90
CA SER A 56 15.17 0.76 -17.25
C SER A 56 15.20 0.35 -18.72
N LYS A 57 14.11 -0.23 -19.24
CA LYS A 57 14.06 -0.67 -20.64
C LYS A 57 14.11 0.49 -21.63
N SER A 58 13.55 1.65 -21.28
CA SER A 58 13.65 2.89 -22.06
C SER A 58 15.06 3.48 -22.04
N ARG A 59 15.88 3.14 -21.04
CA ARG A 59 17.25 3.62 -20.91
C ARG A 59 18.26 2.72 -21.63
N ASP A 60 18.01 1.41 -21.66
CA ASP A 60 18.87 0.40 -22.31
C ASP A 60 18.48 0.06 -23.75
N GLY A 61 17.28 0.46 -24.21
CA GLY A 61 16.77 0.15 -25.54
C GLY A 61 17.09 1.21 -26.59
N HIS A 62 17.35 0.77 -27.84
CA HIS A 62 17.60 1.56 -29.07
C HIS A 62 16.54 2.65 -29.38
N TRP A 63 15.45 2.71 -28.62
CA TRP A 63 14.41 3.73 -28.71
C TRP A 63 14.91 5.12 -28.29
N SER A 64 15.93 5.19 -27.42
CA SER A 64 16.51 6.46 -26.99
C SER A 64 17.10 7.26 -28.16
N ASP A 65 17.74 6.59 -29.13
CA ASP A 65 18.33 7.22 -30.31
C ASP A 65 17.29 7.80 -31.29
N ILE A 66 16.11 7.17 -31.38
CA ILE A 66 15.04 7.59 -32.31
C ILE A 66 14.29 8.82 -31.79
N PHE A 67 14.17 8.99 -30.47
CA PHE A 67 13.51 10.14 -29.86
C PHE A 67 14.47 11.31 -29.56
N SER A 68 15.78 11.04 -29.49
CA SER A 68 16.82 12.07 -29.34
C SER A 68 16.95 12.97 -30.57
N THR A 69 16.46 12.53 -31.73
CA THR A 69 16.61 13.27 -33.00
C THR A 69 15.64 14.45 -33.18
N GLY A 70 14.69 14.69 -32.26
CA GLY A 70 13.64 15.70 -32.50
C GLY A 70 13.04 16.41 -31.29
N THR A 71 13.46 16.12 -30.05
CA THR A 71 12.85 16.73 -28.85
C THR A 71 13.93 17.24 -27.88
N ALA A 72 13.74 18.44 -27.31
CA ALA A 72 14.69 19.09 -26.39
C ALA A 72 14.81 18.41 -25.01
N THR A 73 14.10 17.30 -24.79
CA THR A 73 14.03 16.59 -23.52
C THR A 73 14.70 15.23 -23.66
N ASP A 74 15.85 15.07 -23.03
CA ASP A 74 16.59 13.82 -22.96
C ASP A 74 15.70 12.68 -22.44
N VAL A 75 15.47 11.67 -23.28
CA VAL A 75 14.82 10.40 -22.93
C VAL A 75 15.44 9.71 -21.71
N SER A 76 16.73 9.95 -21.47
CA SER A 76 17.48 9.46 -20.31
C SER A 76 17.02 10.12 -19.00
N THR A 77 16.59 11.38 -19.05
CA THR A 77 16.05 12.14 -17.93
C THR A 77 14.63 11.69 -17.63
N VAL A 78 13.79 11.52 -18.66
CA VAL A 78 12.40 11.05 -18.50
C VAL A 78 12.37 9.65 -17.89
N SER A 79 13.21 8.74 -18.38
CA SER A 79 13.35 7.39 -17.82
C SER A 79 13.83 7.38 -16.36
N ALA A 80 14.81 8.23 -16.01
CA ALA A 80 15.28 8.36 -14.63
C ALA A 80 14.19 8.89 -13.68
N VAL A 81 13.41 9.88 -14.12
CA VAL A 81 12.27 10.42 -13.35
C VAL A 81 11.19 9.35 -13.15
N VAL A 82 10.87 8.57 -14.19
CA VAL A 82 9.91 7.46 -14.11
C VAL A 82 10.36 6.38 -13.13
N MET A 83 11.65 6.02 -13.12
CA MET A 83 12.20 5.07 -12.14
C MET A 83 12.12 5.62 -10.71
N ALA A 84 12.46 6.90 -10.50
CA ALA A 84 12.39 7.54 -9.18
C ALA A 84 10.94 7.64 -8.66
N LEU A 85 9.97 7.89 -9.54
CA LEU A 85 8.55 7.85 -9.22
C LEU A 85 8.09 6.43 -8.85
N GLY A 86 8.48 5.42 -9.62
CA GLY A 86 8.18 4.02 -9.29
C GLY A 86 8.72 3.61 -7.91
N ALA A 87 9.96 4.01 -7.59
CA ALA A 87 10.59 3.72 -6.29
C ALA A 87 9.85 4.40 -5.12
N SER A 88 9.46 5.66 -5.27
CA SER A 88 8.72 6.40 -4.23
C SER A 88 7.32 5.82 -4.00
N VAL A 89 6.61 5.39 -5.06
CA VAL A 89 5.33 4.68 -4.95
C VAL A 89 5.46 3.38 -4.15
N ILE A 90 6.54 2.60 -4.36
CA ILE A 90 6.79 1.38 -3.59
C ILE A 90 7.02 1.69 -2.10
N LEU A 91 7.80 2.73 -1.77
CA LEU A 91 8.00 3.14 -0.38
C LEU A 91 6.68 3.53 0.28
N ILE A 92 5.84 4.29 -0.42
CA ILE A 92 4.51 4.67 0.06
C ILE A 92 3.63 3.43 0.27
N ALA A 93 3.70 2.43 -0.60
CA ALA A 93 2.96 1.18 -0.44
C ALA A 93 3.40 0.38 0.81
N LEU A 94 4.70 0.37 1.12
CA LEU A 94 5.23 -0.25 2.34
C LEU A 94 4.78 0.50 3.60
N PHE A 95 4.77 1.82 3.56
CA PHE A 95 4.20 2.66 4.63
C PHE A 95 2.69 2.42 4.77
N GLY A 96 1.96 2.25 3.66
CA GLY A 96 0.53 1.93 3.64
C GLY A 96 0.21 0.56 4.25
N LEU A 97 1.07 -0.43 4.04
CA LEU A 97 0.95 -1.75 4.67
C LEU A 97 1.17 -1.67 6.19
N THR A 98 2.14 -0.88 6.62
CA THR A 98 2.40 -0.58 8.04
C THR A 98 1.22 0.18 8.67
N GLY A 99 0.61 1.10 7.93
CA GLY A 99 -0.60 1.82 8.32
C GLY A 99 -1.84 0.94 8.40
N ALA A 100 -1.97 -0.11 7.57
CA ALA A 100 -3.06 -1.08 7.68
C ALA A 100 -2.96 -1.96 8.94
N ALA A 101 -1.74 -2.21 9.41
CA ALA A 101 -1.47 -2.92 10.66
C ALA A 101 -1.84 -2.07 11.90
N CYS A 102 -1.57 -0.76 11.85
CA CYS A 102 -1.92 0.19 12.91
C CYS A 102 -3.35 0.73 12.72
N ARG A 103 -4.30 0.23 13.51
CA ARG A 103 -5.77 0.45 13.41
C ARG A 103 -6.24 1.89 13.68
N ASN A 104 -5.73 2.91 12.99
CA ASN A 104 -6.15 4.31 13.17
C ASN A 104 -6.39 5.01 11.82
N ARG A 105 -7.65 5.39 11.54
CA ARG A 105 -8.14 6.33 10.49
C ARG A 105 -7.40 6.37 9.11
N CYS A 106 -6.80 5.26 8.68
CA CYS A 106 -5.89 5.18 7.53
C CYS A 106 -6.58 5.27 6.15
N LEU A 107 -7.90 5.05 6.09
CA LEU A 107 -8.68 5.00 4.84
C LEU A 107 -8.67 6.31 4.04
N LEU A 108 -8.79 7.44 4.72
CA LEU A 108 -8.84 8.76 4.06
C LEU A 108 -7.45 9.16 3.51
N THR A 109 -6.40 8.77 4.22
CA THR A 109 -5.02 9.09 3.84
C THR A 109 -4.62 8.35 2.56
N LEU A 110 -4.97 7.07 2.42
CA LEU A 110 -4.60 6.30 1.23
C LEU A 110 -5.40 6.68 -0.02
N TYR A 111 -6.68 7.02 0.13
CA TYR A 111 -7.45 7.58 -0.97
C TYR A 111 -6.85 8.91 -1.44
N SER A 112 -6.49 9.79 -0.50
CA SER A 112 -5.82 11.06 -0.81
C SER A 112 -4.48 10.84 -1.52
N ILE A 113 -3.65 9.90 -1.04
CA ILE A 113 -2.37 9.54 -1.66
C ILE A 113 -2.56 9.04 -3.10
N PHE A 114 -3.52 8.16 -3.35
CA PHE A 114 -3.78 7.64 -4.70
C PHE A 114 -4.17 8.76 -5.67
N VAL A 115 -5.08 9.64 -5.24
CA VAL A 115 -5.52 10.79 -6.04
C VAL A 115 -4.36 11.75 -6.28
N VAL A 116 -3.54 12.04 -5.25
CA VAL A 116 -2.38 12.93 -5.38
C VAL A 116 -1.33 12.34 -6.32
N VAL A 117 -1.00 11.06 -6.23
CA VAL A 117 -0.07 10.39 -7.16
C VAL A 117 -0.61 10.42 -8.59
N GLY A 118 -1.90 10.10 -8.78
CA GLY A 118 -2.54 10.18 -10.09
C GLY A 118 -2.52 11.59 -10.68
N LEU A 119 -2.71 12.60 -9.83
CA LEU A 119 -2.69 14.01 -10.21
C LEU A 119 -1.27 14.48 -10.53
N ILE A 120 -0.25 14.06 -9.78
CA ILE A 120 1.16 14.33 -10.06
C ILE A 120 1.57 13.72 -11.41
N ILE A 121 1.20 12.45 -11.66
CA ILE A 121 1.49 11.80 -12.95
C ILE A 121 0.77 12.50 -14.08
N PHE A 122 -0.52 12.83 -13.91
CA PHE A 122 -1.30 13.55 -14.91
C PHE A 122 -0.68 14.91 -15.23
N VAL A 123 -0.31 15.70 -14.22
CA VAL A 123 0.35 16.99 -14.41
C VAL A 123 1.73 16.83 -15.04
N ALA A 124 2.53 15.85 -14.62
CA ALA A 124 3.83 15.59 -15.21
C ALA A 124 3.72 15.25 -16.70
N ILE A 125 2.78 14.39 -17.09
CA ILE A 125 2.51 14.05 -18.50
C ILE A 125 1.91 15.23 -19.27
N ALA A 126 1.07 16.04 -18.64
CA ALA A 126 0.44 17.18 -19.31
C ALA A 126 1.40 18.37 -19.54
N VAL A 127 2.47 18.45 -18.75
CA VAL A 127 3.47 19.53 -18.82
C VAL A 127 4.71 19.14 -19.64
N LEU A 128 5.07 17.85 -19.66
CA LEU A 128 6.09 17.28 -20.56
C LEU A 128 5.58 17.20 -22.00
#